data_AF-A0A2V5TJH5-F1
#
_entry.id   AF-A0A2V5TJH5-F1
#
_cell.length_a   1.000
_cell.length_b   1.000
_cell.length_c   1.000
_cell.angle_alpha   90.00
_cell.angle_beta   90.00
_cell.angle_gamma   90.00
#
_symmetry.space_group_name_H-M   'P 1'
#
loop_
_entity.id
_entity.type
_entity.pdbx_description
1 polymer ?
#
loop_
_entity_poly.entity_id
_entity_poly.type
_entity_poly.pdbx_seq_one_letter_code
_entity_poly.pdbx_strand_id
1 'polypeptide(L)'
;MNPLPNEWAIRHRADFCAVTHRPFTPGEYFYTLLYHDADGYRREDLSEEAWRNRNENIRPFSFWKSRYEPLPPKPAEPVPKENAEQLFRR
;
A
#
# COMPACT_ATOMS: atom_id res chain seq x y z
N MET A 1 3.54 -5.24 -28.64
CA MET A 1 2.31 -5.60 -27.92
C MET A 1 2.10 -4.57 -26.82
N ASN A 2 1.03 -3.78 -26.87
CA ASN A 2 0.58 -3.06 -25.67
C ASN A 2 0.08 -4.10 -24.67
N PRO A 3 0.51 -4.09 -23.41
CA PRO A 3 -0.08 -4.97 -22.41
C PRO A 3 -1.57 -4.65 -22.30
N LEU A 4 -2.40 -5.68 -22.30
CA LEU A 4 -3.83 -5.55 -21.97
C LEU A 4 -3.93 -4.88 -20.59
N PRO A 5 -4.86 -3.93 -20.39
CA PRO A 5 -5.08 -3.35 -19.07
C PRO A 5 -5.33 -4.52 -18.11
N ASN A 6 -4.48 -4.64 -17.09
CA ASN A 6 -4.62 -5.70 -16.11
C ASN A 6 -5.89 -5.40 -15.30
N GLU A 7 -7.01 -6.02 -15.69
CA GLU A 7 -8.33 -5.88 -15.05
C GLU A 7 -8.27 -6.20 -13.54
N TRP A 8 -7.17 -6.79 -13.07
CA TRP A 8 -6.87 -7.13 -11.69
C TRP A 8 -5.77 -6.29 -11.02
N ALA A 9 -5.44 -5.09 -11.52
CA ALA A 9 -4.46 -4.20 -10.88
C ALA A 9 -5.01 -3.58 -9.57
N ILE A 10 -5.23 -4.41 -8.56
CA ILE A 10 -5.57 -3.94 -7.21
C ILE A 10 -4.36 -3.16 -6.68
N ARG A 11 -4.56 -1.88 -6.36
CA ARG A 11 -3.51 -1.00 -5.84
C ARG A 11 -2.89 -1.59 -4.57
N HIS A 12 -1.61 -1.25 -4.35
CA HIS A 12 -0.92 -1.55 -3.11
C HIS A 12 -1.71 -1.02 -1.90
N ARG A 13 -1.53 -1.67 -0.75
CA ARG A 13 -2.09 -1.21 0.53
C ARG A 13 -1.64 0.22 0.82
N ALA A 14 -2.56 1.06 1.26
CA ALA A 14 -2.27 2.40 1.74
C ALA A 14 -1.58 2.39 3.10
N ASP A 15 -0.76 3.40 3.36
CA ASP A 15 -0.12 3.59 4.67
C ASP A 15 -0.96 4.49 5.61
N PHE A 16 -2.10 4.98 5.13
CA PHE A 16 -3.01 5.87 5.85
C PHE A 16 -4.46 5.40 5.72
N CYS A 17 -5.26 5.66 6.76
CA CYS A 17 -6.69 5.43 6.73
C CYS A 17 -7.38 6.37 5.72
N ALA A 18 -8.22 5.83 4.83
CA ALA A 18 -8.91 6.60 3.80
C ALA A 18 -9.94 7.62 4.35
N VAL A 19 -10.39 7.47 5.59
CA VAL A 19 -11.39 8.35 6.23
C VAL A 19 -10.73 9.34 7.19
N THR A 20 -9.91 8.84 8.12
CA THR A 20 -9.32 9.68 9.16
C THR A 20 -7.98 10.30 8.75
N HIS A 21 -7.42 9.85 7.63
CA HIS A 21 -6.09 10.25 7.10
C HIS A 21 -4.92 10.04 8.06
N ARG A 22 -5.14 9.35 9.19
CA ARG A 22 -4.05 9.01 10.11
C ARG A 22 -3.19 7.91 9.51
N PRO A 23 -1.86 7.93 9.73
CA PRO A 23 -1.00 6.82 9.35
C PRO A 23 -1.37 5.56 10.12
N PHE A 24 -1.12 4.40 9.51
CA PHE A 24 -1.19 3.13 10.20
C PHE A 24 0.07 2.89 11.05
N THR A 25 -0.14 2.40 12.27
CA THR A 25 0.87 1.99 13.22
C THR A 25 1.29 0.55 12.93
N PRO A 26 2.60 0.23 12.94
CA PRO A 26 3.06 -1.15 12.80
C PRO A 26 2.34 -2.10 13.75
N GLY A 27 1.79 -3.17 13.20
CA GLY A 27 1.07 -4.18 13.94
C GLY A 27 -0.39 -3.85 14.27
N GLU A 28 -0.93 -2.69 13.90
CA GLU A 28 -2.35 -2.39 14.10
C GLU A 28 -3.24 -3.20 13.14
N TYR A 29 -4.49 -3.42 13.54
CA TYR A 29 -5.48 -3.98 12.65
C TYR A 29 -6.17 -2.89 11.82
N PHE A 30 -6.40 -3.20 10.56
CA PHE A 30 -7.14 -2.35 9.63
C PHE A 30 -8.03 -3.23 8.74
N TYR A 31 -8.96 -2.59 8.03
CA TYR A 31 -9.87 -3.24 7.11
C TYR A 31 -9.61 -2.75 5.70
N THR A 32 -9.42 -3.66 4.75
CA THR A 32 -9.40 -3.33 3.32
C THR A 32 -10.79 -3.57 2.74
N LEU A 33 -11.27 -2.61 1.96
CA LEU A 33 -12.53 -2.66 1.23
C LEU A 33 -12.23 -2.53 -0.26
N LEU A 34 -12.88 -3.36 -1.06
CA LEU A 34 -12.90 -3.25 -2.51
C LEU A 34 -14.31 -2.86 -2.96
N TYR A 35 -14.40 -1.74 -3.65
CA TYR A 35 -15.61 -1.29 -4.34
C TYR A 35 -15.45 -1.58 -5.84
N HIS A 36 -16.53 -2.00 -6.48
CA HIS A 36 -16.59 -2.12 -7.93
C HIS A 36 -17.17 -0.82 -8.49
N ASP A 37 -16.41 -0.15 -9.36
CA ASP A 37 -16.77 1.11 -10.01
C ASP A 37 -16.69 0.96 -11.54
N ALA A 38 -17.03 2.00 -12.31
CA ALA A 38 -17.04 1.97 -13.76
C ALA A 38 -15.65 1.67 -14.36
N ASP A 39 -14.59 2.14 -13.69
CA ASP A 39 -13.19 1.95 -14.09
C ASP A 39 -12.52 0.71 -13.46
N GLY A 40 -13.29 -0.14 -12.78
CA GLY A 40 -12.82 -1.37 -12.13
C GLY A 40 -12.82 -1.32 -10.60
N TYR A 41 -11.85 -1.96 -9.96
CA TYR A 41 -11.83 -2.08 -8.50
C TYR A 41 -11.14 -0.90 -7.83
N ARG A 42 -11.89 -0.20 -6.97
CA ARG A 42 -11.38 0.85 -6.07
C ARG A 42 -11.14 0.29 -4.68
N ARG A 43 -9.91 0.42 -4.20
CA ARG A 43 -9.49 -0.02 -2.86
C ARG A 43 -9.55 1.14 -1.86
N GLU A 44 -10.06 0.87 -0.67
CA GLU A 44 -9.92 1.72 0.51
C GLU A 44 -9.39 0.91 1.69
N ASP A 45 -8.50 1.50 2.49
CA ASP A 45 -8.01 0.90 3.72
C ASP A 45 -8.46 1.78 4.91
N LEU A 46 -9.16 1.17 5.87
CA LEU A 46 -9.78 1.85 7.01
C LEU A 46 -9.20 1.38 8.34
N SER A 47 -8.99 2.32 9.26
CA SER A 47 -8.74 1.98 10.68
C SER A 47 -9.94 1.24 11.28
N GLU A 48 -9.75 0.52 12.39
CA GLU A 48 -10.88 -0.13 13.08
C GLU A 48 -11.98 0.88 13.49
N GLU A 49 -11.59 2.09 13.86
CA GLU A 49 -12.52 3.18 14.17
C GLU A 49 -13.34 3.59 12.95
N ALA A 50 -12.70 3.83 11.80
CA ALA A 50 -13.39 4.20 10.57
C ALA A 50 -14.29 3.07 10.06
N TRP A 51 -13.85 1.82 10.21
CA TRP A 51 -14.65 0.64 9.87
C TRP A 51 -15.95 0.55 10.67
N ARG A 52 -15.89 0.82 11.99
CA ARG A 52 -17.06 0.77 12.90
C ARG A 52 -18.04 1.90 12.64
N ASN A 53 -17.56 3.07 12.21
CA ASN A 53 -18.38 4.26 11.96
C ASN A 53 -18.79 4.41 10.48
N ARG A 54 -18.56 3.41 9.63
CA ARG A 54 -18.86 3.50 8.20
C ARG A 54 -20.36 3.47 7.92
N ASN A 55 -20.76 4.07 6.80
CA ASN A 55 -22.11 3.93 6.28
C ASN A 55 -22.32 2.54 5.65
N GLU A 56 -23.02 1.65 6.36
CA GLU A 56 -23.24 0.27 5.92
C GLU A 56 -24.18 0.12 4.71
N ASN A 57 -24.88 1.19 4.32
CA ASN A 57 -25.68 1.21 3.09
C ASN A 57 -24.79 1.15 1.84
N ILE A 58 -23.53 1.58 1.94
CA ILE A 58 -22.55 1.49 0.86
C ILE A 58 -21.75 0.19 1.04
N ARG A 59 -22.22 -0.89 0.41
CA ARG A 59 -21.59 -2.21 0.55
C ARG A 59 -20.39 -2.34 -0.40
N PRO A 60 -19.20 -2.70 0.12
CA PRO A 60 -18.09 -3.10 -0.74
C PRO A 60 -18.40 -4.43 -1.43
N PHE A 61 -17.78 -4.66 -2.58
CA PHE A 61 -17.79 -5.95 -3.26
C PHE A 61 -17.12 -7.04 -2.40
N SER A 62 -16.03 -6.70 -1.73
CA SER A 62 -15.34 -7.59 -0.78
C SER A 62 -14.63 -6.77 0.30
N PHE A 63 -14.44 -7.37 1.47
CA PHE A 63 -13.67 -6.76 2.56
C PHE A 63 -13.00 -7.83 3.42
N TRP A 64 -11.86 -7.48 4.03
CA TRP A 64 -11.14 -8.35 4.96
C TRP A 64 -10.37 -7.55 6.00
N LYS A 65 -10.07 -8.18 7.14
CA LYS A 65 -9.25 -7.62 8.22
C LYS A 65 -7.80 -8.04 8.02
N SER A 66 -6.85 -7.14 8.25
CA SER A 66 -5.42 -7.43 8.14
C SER A 66 -4.63 -6.68 9.20
N ARG A 67 -3.40 -7.12 9.44
CA ARG A 67 -2.44 -6.45 10.30
C ARG A 67 -1.49 -5.61 9.46
N TYR A 68 -1.26 -4.36 9.84
CA TYR A 68 -0.41 -3.46 9.09
C TYR A 68 1.07 -3.77 9.33
N GLU A 69 1.81 -3.98 8.25
CA GLU A 69 3.26 -4.14 8.26
C GLU A 69 3.87 -3.10 7.31
N PRO A 70 4.64 -2.12 7.81
CA PRO A 70 5.24 -1.09 6.97
C PRO A 70 6.15 -1.73 5.92
N LEU A 71 6.20 -1.13 4.73
CA LEU A 71 7.13 -1.58 3.70
C LEU A 71 8.58 -1.46 4.19
N PRO A 72 9.45 -2.43 3.89
CA PRO A 72 10.86 -2.32 4.24
C PRO A 72 11.46 -1.08 3.56
N PRO A 73 12.41 -0.39 4.22
CA PRO A 73 13.08 0.74 3.61
C PRO A 73 13.77 0.31 2.31
N LYS A 74 13.74 1.17 1.30
CA LYS A 74 14.44 0.92 0.03
C LYS A 74 15.92 0.67 0.35
N PRO A 75 16.54 -0.39 -0.19
CA PRO A 75 17.96 -0.65 0.04
C PRO A 75 18.78 0.59 -0.35
N ALA A 76 19.78 0.91 0.47
CA ALA A 76 20.71 2.00 0.17
C ALA A 76 21.33 1.77 -1.21
N GLU A 77 21.48 2.84 -1.98
CA GLU A 77 22.20 2.77 -3.25
C GLU A 77 23.60 2.18 -2.99
N PRO A 78 24.04 1.20 -3.78
CA PRO A 78 25.33 0.56 -3.55
C PRO A 78 26.40 1.64 -3.61
N VAL A 79 27.08 1.87 -2.49
CA VAL A 79 28.22 2.79 -2.43
C VAL A 79 29.20 2.34 -3.52
N PRO A 80 29.58 3.22 -4.46
CA PRO A 80 30.53 2.86 -5.49
C PRO A 80 31.80 2.40 -4.79
N LYS A 81 32.20 1.15 -5.02
CA LYS A 81 33.49 0.64 -4.55
C LYS A 81 34.57 1.50 -5.19
N GLU A 82 35.18 2.39 -4.42
CA GLU A 82 36.42 3.02 -4.83
C GLU A 82 37.42 1.90 -5.12
N ASN A 83 37.81 1.76 -6.39
CA ASN A 83 38.78 0.75 -6.80
C ASN A 83 40.13 1.15 -6.19
N ALA A 84 40.68 0.29 -5.34
CA ALA A 84 41.98 0.51 -4.69
C ALA A 84 43.09 0.85 -5.70
N GLU A 85 42.97 0.38 -6.95
CA GLU A 85 43.89 0.70 -8.04
C GLU A 85 44.00 2.20 -8.37
N GLN A 86 42.96 3.01 -8.09
CA GLN A 86 43.01 4.46 -8.29
C GLN A 86 43.76 5.19 -7.17
N LEU A 87 43.78 4.65 -5.95
CA LEU A 87 44.54 5.22 -4.83
C LEU A 87 46.06 5.02 -4.98
N PHE A 88 46.50 3.99 -5.71
CA PHE A 88 47.92 3.66 -5.89
C PHE A 88 48.58 4.31 -7.10
N ARG A 89 47.87 5.10 -7.92
CA ARG A 89 48.42 5.77 -9.12
C ARG A 89 48.73 7.26 -8.92
N ARG A 90 49.07 7.69 -7.70
CA ARG A 90 49.39 9.09 -7.41
C ARG A 90 50.86 9.28 -7.04
#